data_AF-A0A9E4LVX4-F1
#
_entry.id   AF-A0A9E4LVX4-F1
#
_cell.length_a   1.000
_cell.length_b   1.000
_cell.length_c   1.000
_cell.angle_alpha   90.00
_cell.angle_beta   90.00
_cell.angle_gamma   90.00
#
_symmetry.space_group_name_H-M   'P 1'
#
loop_
_entity.id
_entity.type
_entity.pdbx_description
1 polymer ?
#
loop_
_entity_poly.entity_id
_entity_poly.type
_entity_poly.pdbx_seq_one_letter_code
_entity_poly.pdbx_strand_id
1 'polypeptide(L)'
;MTPPISSALSTTLDGILAKGWQVMPDEFKGTGAAGLYLEKLLGSRNDNLDIPDLDGWEIKYHGGESYLLTLFHKEPLPQGHQKALISAFGKEQPNGEISFRHTITGGNQPTNLGFYLVNEGDKIAIKNTHDKGLELPFWTHDLVLSTFLAKFRRLILINGKTLKRAVIFEQAHVFEEPRSTNFINALSEGLVVVDFDMKLRANGSLRNHGTKFRIYPRNLPLLYHHVELFLKEAD
;
A
#
# COMPACT_ATOMS: atom_id res chain seq x y z
N MET A 1 25.36 -6.88 5.10
CA MET A 1 24.53 -7.30 6.24
C MET A 1 23.89 -6.03 6.78
N THR A 2 22.57 -5.93 6.70
CA THR A 2 21.84 -4.77 7.24
C THR A 2 21.93 -4.85 8.76
N PRO A 3 22.27 -3.76 9.47
CA PRO A 3 22.31 -3.81 10.94
C PRO A 3 20.89 -4.10 11.46
N PRO A 4 20.71 -4.94 12.48
CA PRO A 4 19.40 -5.25 13.04
C PRO A 4 18.71 -4.00 13.60
N ILE A 5 17.45 -4.14 14.00
CA ILE A 5 16.75 -3.10 14.76
C ILE A 5 17.58 -2.65 15.98
N SER A 6 17.71 -1.34 16.18
CA SER A 6 18.46 -0.81 17.31
C SER A 6 17.71 -1.07 18.62
N SER A 7 18.43 -1.29 19.72
CA SER A 7 17.82 -1.45 21.05
C SER A 7 16.91 -0.27 21.42
N ALA A 8 17.28 0.95 21.06
CA ALA A 8 16.47 2.15 21.30
C ALA A 8 15.11 2.11 20.58
N LEU A 9 15.10 1.66 19.33
CA LEU A 9 13.87 1.50 18.55
C LEU A 9 13.02 0.35 19.10
N SER A 10 13.62 -0.79 19.47
CA SER A 10 12.91 -1.88 20.15
C SER A 10 12.22 -1.41 21.42
N THR A 11 12.95 -0.71 22.31
CA THR A 11 12.36 -0.13 23.55
C THR A 11 11.23 0.86 23.25
N THR A 12 11.34 1.62 22.16
CA THR A 12 10.28 2.55 21.74
C THR A 12 9.04 1.80 21.29
N LEU A 13 9.19 0.73 20.50
CA LEU A 13 8.09 -0.14 20.08
C LEU A 13 7.40 -0.78 21.28
N ASP A 14 8.16 -1.36 22.21
CA ASP A 14 7.62 -1.94 23.45
C ASP A 14 6.81 -0.89 24.24
N GLY A 15 7.36 0.32 24.39
CA GLY A 15 6.67 1.43 25.04
C GLY A 15 5.39 1.89 24.33
N ILE A 16 5.31 1.76 23.00
CA ILE A 16 4.08 2.05 22.24
C ILE A 16 3.05 0.94 22.44
N LEU A 17 3.47 -0.34 22.39
CA LEU A 17 2.59 -1.51 22.51
C LEU A 17 2.06 -1.72 23.94
N ALA A 18 2.83 -1.32 24.96
CA ALA A 18 2.40 -1.35 26.35
C ALA A 18 1.25 -0.36 26.65
N LYS A 19 1.06 0.67 25.80
CA LYS A 19 -0.04 1.63 25.99
C LYS A 19 -1.38 0.99 25.64
N GLY A 20 -2.38 1.25 26.48
CA GLY A 20 -3.77 0.95 26.17
C GLY A 20 -4.35 1.86 25.08
N TRP A 21 -5.67 2.04 25.10
CA TRP A 21 -6.34 3.01 24.23
C TRP A 21 -5.83 4.43 24.49
N GLN A 22 -5.42 5.10 23.42
CA GLN A 22 -4.93 6.48 23.45
C GLN A 22 -5.84 7.37 22.61
N VAL A 23 -6.21 8.52 23.15
CA VAL A 23 -6.92 9.54 22.37
C VAL A 23 -5.91 10.29 21.50
N MET A 24 -6.12 10.26 20.18
CA MET A 24 -5.29 10.99 19.23
C MET A 24 -5.49 12.51 19.39
N PRO A 25 -4.40 13.29 19.44
CA PRO A 25 -4.45 14.75 19.45
C PRO A 25 -5.29 15.37 18.31
N ASP A 26 -5.80 16.58 18.52
CA ASP A 26 -6.71 17.28 17.60
C ASP A 26 -6.14 17.54 16.21
N GLU A 27 -4.82 17.65 16.08
CA GLU A 27 -4.15 17.84 14.81
C GLU A 27 -4.26 16.61 13.88
N PHE A 28 -4.49 15.41 14.41
CA PHE A 28 -4.58 14.18 13.62
C PHE A 28 -6.03 13.88 13.22
N LYS A 29 -6.34 14.06 11.92
CA LYS A 29 -7.70 13.90 11.38
C LYS A 29 -7.73 13.06 10.11
N GLY A 30 -8.91 12.53 9.80
CA GLY A 30 -9.16 11.75 8.60
C GLY A 30 -8.70 10.29 8.72
N THR A 31 -8.79 9.55 7.61
CA THR A 31 -8.52 8.11 7.57
C THR A 31 -7.06 7.73 7.86
N GLY A 32 -6.12 8.68 7.71
CA GLY A 32 -4.70 8.49 8.00
C GLY A 32 -4.27 8.89 9.42
N ALA A 33 -5.18 9.38 10.28
CA ALA A 33 -4.84 9.97 11.57
C ALA A 33 -3.99 9.06 12.47
N ALA A 34 -4.35 7.77 12.55
CA ALA A 34 -3.64 6.81 13.38
C ALA A 34 -2.20 6.54 12.90
N GLY A 35 -1.97 6.53 11.59
CA GLY A 35 -0.62 6.39 11.02
C GLY A 35 0.26 7.61 11.31
N LEU A 36 -0.28 8.81 11.12
CA LEU A 36 0.43 10.06 11.44
C LEU A 36 0.74 10.19 12.94
N TYR A 37 -0.21 9.79 13.81
CA TYR A 37 0.04 9.77 15.24
C TYR A 37 1.13 8.76 15.61
N LEU A 38 1.13 7.58 14.98
CA LEU A 38 2.18 6.58 15.17
C LEU A 38 3.56 7.09 14.74
N GLU A 39 3.67 7.74 13.58
CA GLU A 39 4.91 8.36 13.11
C GLU A 39 5.45 9.38 14.12
N LYS A 40 4.56 10.20 14.72
CA LYS A 40 4.93 11.14 15.78
C LYS A 40 5.45 10.41 17.03
N LEU A 41 4.82 9.31 17.44
CA LEU A 41 5.28 8.52 18.60
C LEU A 41 6.65 7.89 18.36
N LEU A 42 6.96 7.49 17.13
CA LEU A 42 8.24 6.93 16.73
C LEU A 42 9.32 8.00 16.49
N GLY A 43 8.99 9.29 16.60
CA GLY A 43 9.94 10.38 16.46
C GLY A 43 10.33 10.70 15.01
N SER A 44 9.53 10.28 14.03
CA SER A 44 9.74 10.65 12.62
C SER A 44 9.70 12.18 12.46
N ARG A 45 10.78 12.75 11.92
CA ARG A 45 10.90 14.17 11.58
C ARG A 45 10.35 14.35 10.17
N ASN A 46 9.03 14.47 10.04
CA ASN A 46 8.36 14.58 8.75
C ASN A 46 8.80 15.83 7.97
N ASP A 47 9.67 15.70 6.95
CA ASP A 47 9.94 16.76 5.97
C ASP A 47 10.06 16.33 4.48
N ASN A 48 9.97 15.05 4.09
CA ASN A 48 9.90 14.65 2.67
C ASN A 48 9.15 13.33 2.39
N LEU A 49 8.14 13.38 1.51
CA LEU A 49 7.15 12.31 1.23
C LEU A 49 7.67 11.06 0.49
N ASP A 50 8.97 11.00 0.15
CA ASP A 50 9.55 9.96 -0.73
C ASP A 50 10.79 9.24 -0.17
N ILE A 51 11.12 9.45 1.11
CA ILE A 51 12.26 8.81 1.81
C ILE A 51 11.71 8.08 3.05
N PRO A 52 12.32 6.97 3.50
CA PRO A 52 11.89 6.29 4.72
C PRO A 52 11.80 7.22 5.94
N ASP A 53 10.75 7.03 6.73
CA ASP A 53 10.28 7.95 7.78
C ASP A 53 11.25 8.09 8.97
N LEU A 54 11.89 7.00 9.40
CA LEU A 54 12.75 6.97 10.59
C LEU A 54 14.09 6.32 10.24
N ASP A 55 15.15 7.08 10.01
CA ASP A 55 16.51 6.56 9.78
C ASP A 55 16.60 5.38 8.78
N GLY A 56 15.79 5.41 7.71
CA GLY A 56 15.74 4.33 6.72
C GLY A 56 14.60 3.31 6.88
N TRP A 57 13.72 3.48 7.88
CA TRP A 57 12.52 2.67 8.11
C TRP A 57 11.26 3.32 7.54
N GLU A 58 10.52 2.60 6.71
CA GLU A 58 9.14 2.92 6.37
C GLU A 58 8.21 2.51 7.52
N ILE A 59 7.27 3.37 7.90
CA ILE A 59 6.29 3.09 8.95
C ILE A 59 4.91 2.91 8.32
N LYS A 60 4.21 1.84 8.72
CA LYS A 60 2.82 1.60 8.33
C LYS A 60 1.97 1.24 9.53
N TYR A 61 0.77 1.82 9.59
CA TYR A 61 -0.29 1.41 10.49
C TYR A 61 -1.39 0.68 9.72
N HIS A 62 -1.94 -0.38 10.31
CA HIS A 62 -3.08 -1.11 9.76
C HIS A 62 -4.10 -1.46 10.84
N GLY A 63 -5.19 -0.69 10.89
CA GLY A 63 -6.26 -0.79 11.89
C GLY A 63 -7.33 -1.86 11.64
N GLY A 64 -7.17 -2.70 10.60
CA GLY A 64 -8.06 -3.82 10.30
C GLY A 64 -9.33 -3.48 9.51
N GLU A 65 -9.63 -2.20 9.25
CA GLU A 65 -10.83 -1.79 8.48
C GLU A 65 -10.77 -2.20 7.00
N SER A 66 -9.58 -2.22 6.42
CA SER A 66 -9.33 -2.76 5.08
C SER A 66 -8.60 -4.10 5.21
N TYR A 67 -8.85 -5.03 4.30
CA TYR A 67 -8.07 -6.28 4.23
C TYR A 67 -6.69 -6.07 3.61
N LEU A 68 -6.48 -4.95 2.92
CA LEU A 68 -5.28 -4.67 2.12
C LEU A 68 -4.49 -3.49 2.71
N LEU A 69 -3.20 -3.70 2.91
CA LEU A 69 -2.23 -2.65 3.19
C LEU A 69 -1.76 -2.02 1.88
N THR A 70 -1.80 -0.69 1.79
CA THR A 70 -1.15 0.03 0.68
C THR A 70 0.35 0.09 0.91
N LEU A 71 1.12 -0.39 -0.06
CA LEU A 71 2.57 -0.28 -0.10
C LEU A 71 2.95 1.09 -0.65
N PHE A 72 2.79 1.30 -1.95
CA PHE A 72 3.15 2.56 -2.61
C PHE A 72 2.18 2.91 -3.73
N HIS A 73 2.30 4.14 -4.21
CA HIS A 73 1.58 4.62 -5.40
C HIS A 73 2.54 4.69 -6.57
N LYS A 74 2.12 4.19 -7.73
CA LYS A 74 2.89 4.35 -8.97
C LYS A 74 1.98 4.31 -10.18
N GLU A 75 1.92 5.40 -10.94
CA GLU A 75 1.15 5.44 -12.18
C GLU A 75 1.82 4.58 -13.28
N PRO A 76 1.03 3.84 -14.07
CA PRO A 76 1.54 3.05 -15.18
C PRO A 76 1.80 3.89 -16.44
N LEU A 77 2.51 3.27 -17.37
CA LEU A 77 2.61 3.69 -18.76
C LEU A 77 1.47 3.04 -19.59
N PRO A 78 1.09 3.63 -20.74
CA PRO A 78 1.44 4.96 -21.20
C PRO A 78 0.79 6.05 -20.33
N GLN A 79 1.35 7.26 -20.34
CA GLN A 79 0.72 8.39 -19.66
C GLN A 79 -0.61 8.77 -20.34
N GLY A 80 -1.60 9.23 -19.56
CA GLY A 80 -2.89 9.66 -20.11
C GLY A 80 -3.93 8.55 -20.30
N HIS A 81 -3.63 7.30 -19.90
CA HIS A 81 -4.54 6.15 -20.01
C HIS A 81 -5.85 6.31 -19.19
N GLN A 82 -5.88 7.19 -18.19
CA GLN A 82 -6.94 7.24 -17.18
C GLN A 82 -8.31 7.53 -17.78
N LYS A 83 -8.44 8.55 -18.65
CA LYS A 83 -9.74 8.92 -19.23
C LYS A 83 -10.31 7.80 -20.08
N ALA A 84 -9.48 7.17 -20.92
CA ALA A 84 -9.90 6.05 -21.77
C ALA A 84 -10.42 4.87 -20.94
N LEU A 85 -9.72 4.50 -19.86
CA LEU A 85 -10.15 3.46 -18.95
C LEU A 85 -11.46 3.81 -18.22
N ILE A 86 -11.59 5.02 -17.68
CA ILE A 86 -12.82 5.43 -16.98
C ILE A 86 -14.01 5.44 -17.95
N SER A 87 -13.84 5.98 -19.15
CA SER A 87 -14.92 6.00 -20.14
C SER A 87 -15.33 4.60 -20.58
N ALA A 88 -14.41 3.66 -20.66
CA ALA A 88 -14.69 2.30 -21.13
C ALA A 88 -15.20 1.34 -20.04
N PHE A 89 -14.81 1.54 -18.78
CA PHE A 89 -15.07 0.58 -17.70
C PHE A 89 -15.62 1.21 -16.40
N GLY A 90 -15.69 2.54 -16.34
CA GLY A 90 -16.22 3.23 -15.18
C GLY A 90 -17.74 3.10 -15.04
N LYS A 91 -18.23 3.36 -13.83
CA LYS A 91 -19.66 3.34 -13.50
C LYS A 91 -20.15 4.75 -13.23
N GLU A 92 -21.17 5.17 -13.96
CA GLU A 92 -21.87 6.43 -13.72
C GLU A 92 -22.52 6.45 -12.33
N GLN A 93 -22.40 7.59 -11.66
CA GLN A 93 -22.91 7.87 -10.33
C GLN A 93 -24.10 8.84 -10.43
N PRO A 94 -25.02 8.86 -9.45
CA PRO A 94 -26.19 9.76 -9.49
C PRO A 94 -25.88 11.26 -9.63
N ASN A 95 -24.66 11.68 -9.25
CA ASN A 95 -24.19 13.06 -9.37
C ASN A 95 -23.56 13.38 -10.75
N GLY A 96 -23.64 12.46 -11.72
CA GLY A 96 -23.04 12.60 -13.05
C GLY A 96 -21.52 12.35 -13.10
N GLU A 97 -20.90 11.89 -12.00
CA GLU A 97 -19.51 11.43 -12.03
C GLU A 97 -19.42 10.02 -12.61
N ILE A 98 -18.32 9.70 -13.29
CA ILE A 98 -17.99 8.32 -13.69
C ILE A 98 -16.83 7.85 -12.82
N SER A 99 -17.05 6.82 -12.02
CA SER A 99 -16.04 6.27 -11.10
C SER A 99 -15.46 4.97 -11.65
N PHE A 100 -14.14 4.88 -11.69
CA PHE A 100 -13.42 3.62 -11.88
C PHE A 100 -12.61 3.33 -10.62
N ARG A 101 -13.19 2.46 -9.79
CA ARG A 101 -12.58 1.92 -8.58
C ARG A 101 -12.48 0.42 -8.75
N HIS A 102 -11.27 -0.06 -8.95
CA HIS A 102 -11.08 -1.44 -9.36
C HIS A 102 -9.75 -1.99 -8.88
N THR A 103 -9.82 -3.11 -8.16
CA THR A 103 -8.65 -3.87 -7.71
C THR A 103 -8.38 -4.99 -8.71
N ILE A 104 -7.22 -4.95 -9.35
CA ILE A 104 -6.75 -5.91 -10.35
C ILE A 104 -5.70 -6.80 -9.69
N THR A 105 -5.86 -8.11 -9.86
CA THR A 105 -4.97 -9.12 -9.29
C THR A 105 -4.29 -9.90 -10.41
N GLY A 106 -3.14 -10.50 -10.12
CA GLY A 106 -2.63 -11.62 -10.90
C GLY A 106 -3.39 -12.92 -10.58
N GLY A 107 -2.79 -14.04 -10.94
CA GLY A 107 -3.33 -15.38 -10.75
C GLY A 107 -4.18 -15.86 -11.91
N ASN A 108 -4.93 -16.94 -11.67
CA ASN A 108 -5.62 -17.68 -12.73
C ASN A 108 -7.01 -17.10 -13.09
N GLN A 109 -7.48 -16.08 -12.39
CA GLN A 109 -8.87 -15.59 -12.52
C GLN A 109 -8.90 -14.09 -12.78
N PRO A 110 -9.47 -13.66 -13.93
CA PRO A 110 -9.80 -12.26 -14.16
C PRO A 110 -10.82 -11.74 -13.15
N THR A 111 -10.77 -10.44 -12.90
CA THR A 111 -11.78 -9.71 -12.13
C THR A 111 -13.15 -9.72 -12.85
N ASN A 112 -14.21 -9.29 -12.16
CA ASN A 112 -15.56 -9.18 -12.74
C ASN A 112 -15.67 -8.26 -13.97
N LEU A 113 -14.73 -7.32 -14.15
CA LEU A 113 -14.63 -6.47 -15.35
C LEU A 113 -13.70 -7.07 -16.43
N GLY A 114 -13.18 -8.27 -16.21
CA GLY A 114 -12.29 -8.98 -17.13
C GLY A 114 -10.80 -8.64 -16.97
N PHE A 115 -10.42 -7.76 -16.02
CA PHE A 115 -9.02 -7.36 -15.84
C PHE A 115 -8.19 -8.40 -15.08
N TYR A 116 -6.92 -8.54 -15.46
CA TYR A 116 -5.92 -9.33 -14.74
C TYR A 116 -4.51 -8.77 -14.96
N LEU A 117 -3.60 -9.04 -14.03
CA LEU A 117 -2.17 -8.74 -14.18
C LEU A 117 -1.44 -9.91 -14.82
N VAL A 118 -0.54 -9.62 -15.75
CA VAL A 118 0.36 -10.61 -16.34
C VAL A 118 1.80 -10.11 -16.27
N ASN A 119 2.71 -11.03 -15.96
CA ASN A 119 4.14 -10.80 -16.10
C ASN A 119 4.57 -11.19 -17.52
N GLU A 120 4.98 -10.22 -18.34
CA GLU A 120 5.39 -10.46 -19.73
C GLU A 120 6.69 -9.70 -20.04
N GLY A 121 7.72 -10.43 -20.48
CA GLY A 121 9.04 -9.84 -20.73
C GLY A 121 9.60 -9.15 -19.49
N ASP A 122 9.84 -7.85 -19.60
CA ASP A 122 10.40 -6.96 -18.58
C ASP A 122 9.34 -6.07 -17.91
N LYS A 123 8.05 -6.42 -18.01
CA LYS A 123 6.95 -5.62 -17.45
C LYS A 123 5.85 -6.45 -16.79
N ILE A 124 5.16 -5.79 -15.86
CA ILE A 124 3.84 -6.21 -15.37
C ILE A 124 2.80 -5.42 -16.16
N ALA A 125 2.00 -6.11 -16.96
CA ALA A 125 0.97 -5.52 -17.80
C ALA A 125 -0.43 -5.84 -17.28
N ILE A 126 -1.34 -4.88 -17.46
CA ILE A 126 -2.78 -5.12 -17.29
C ILE A 126 -3.33 -5.64 -18.60
N LYS A 127 -4.10 -6.73 -18.53
CA LYS A 127 -4.87 -7.26 -19.66
C LYS A 127 -6.34 -7.32 -19.31
N ASN A 128 -7.19 -7.40 -20.33
CA ASN A 128 -8.64 -7.51 -20.18
C ASN A 128 -9.19 -8.58 -21.14
N THR A 129 -10.12 -9.42 -20.68
CA THR A 129 -10.72 -10.50 -21.49
C THR A 129 -11.73 -10.01 -22.52
N HIS A 130 -12.25 -8.79 -22.37
CA HIS A 130 -13.31 -8.24 -23.22
C HIS A 130 -12.78 -7.31 -24.31
N ASP A 131 -11.57 -7.59 -24.84
CA ASP A 131 -10.78 -6.73 -25.74
C ASP A 131 -11.55 -5.53 -26.34
N LYS A 132 -11.23 -4.34 -25.81
CA LYS A 132 -11.86 -3.08 -26.22
C LYS A 132 -10.99 -2.27 -27.19
N GLY A 133 -9.91 -2.83 -27.73
CA GLY A 133 -8.96 -2.10 -28.58
C GLY A 133 -8.24 -0.96 -27.85
N LEU A 134 -8.21 -0.98 -26.51
CA LEU A 134 -7.51 0.00 -25.70
C LEU A 134 -6.07 -0.44 -25.46
N GLU A 135 -5.13 0.49 -25.54
CA GLU A 135 -3.80 0.29 -25.00
C GLU A 135 -3.88 0.27 -23.47
N LEU A 136 -3.76 -0.93 -22.89
CA LEU A 136 -3.89 -1.13 -21.46
C LEU A 136 -2.59 -0.82 -20.71
N PRO A 137 -2.67 -0.34 -19.45
CA PRO A 137 -1.49 0.14 -18.78
C PRO A 137 -0.54 -0.97 -18.31
N PHE A 138 0.73 -0.61 -18.15
CA PHE A 138 1.78 -1.49 -17.66
C PHE A 138 2.84 -0.74 -16.85
N TRP A 139 3.68 -1.49 -16.14
CA TRP A 139 4.89 -1.01 -15.49
C TRP A 139 6.07 -1.89 -15.85
N THR A 140 7.24 -1.31 -16.13
CA THR A 140 8.47 -2.10 -16.24
C THR A 140 8.86 -2.66 -14.87
N HIS A 141 9.53 -3.82 -14.85
CA HIS A 141 10.04 -4.43 -13.62
C HIS A 141 10.96 -3.47 -12.88
N ASP A 142 11.88 -2.81 -13.60
CA ASP A 142 12.79 -1.82 -13.03
C ASP A 142 12.05 -0.70 -12.30
N LEU A 143 10.95 -0.21 -12.85
CA LEU A 143 10.16 0.85 -12.23
C LEU A 143 9.48 0.36 -10.95
N VAL A 144 8.88 -0.84 -10.98
CA VAL A 144 8.22 -1.45 -9.83
C VAL A 144 9.22 -1.73 -8.72
N LEU A 145 10.33 -2.40 -9.06
CA LEU A 145 11.37 -2.80 -8.12
C LEU A 145 12.09 -1.60 -7.51
N SER A 146 12.49 -0.61 -8.31
CA SER A 146 13.13 0.59 -7.78
C SER A 146 12.19 1.37 -6.86
N THR A 147 10.89 1.47 -7.19
CA THR A 147 9.90 2.12 -6.31
C THR A 147 9.71 1.36 -5.00
N PHE A 148 9.58 0.02 -5.07
CA PHE A 148 9.46 -0.81 -3.87
C PHE A 148 10.71 -0.70 -2.99
N LEU A 149 11.89 -0.93 -3.55
CA LEU A 149 13.17 -0.93 -2.84
C LEU A 149 13.63 0.46 -2.39
N ALA A 150 13.01 1.56 -2.84
CA ALA A 150 13.30 2.88 -2.31
C ALA A 150 12.70 3.08 -0.91
N LYS A 151 11.49 2.56 -0.68
CA LYS A 151 10.74 2.74 0.58
C LYS A 151 10.83 1.51 1.48
N PHE A 152 10.74 0.32 0.91
CA PHE A 152 10.50 -0.93 1.63
C PHE A 152 11.76 -1.78 1.86
N ARG A 153 12.94 -1.14 2.05
CA ARG A 153 14.14 -1.89 2.50
C ARG A 153 14.01 -2.36 3.93
N ARG A 154 13.39 -1.53 4.76
CA ARG A 154 13.10 -1.78 6.16
C ARG A 154 11.71 -1.24 6.42
N LEU A 155 10.83 -2.07 6.96
CA LEU A 155 9.43 -1.73 7.20
C LEU A 155 9.04 -2.10 8.63
N ILE A 156 8.41 -1.15 9.32
CA ILE A 156 7.71 -1.40 10.58
C ILE A 156 6.22 -1.33 10.28
N LEU A 157 5.53 -2.47 10.36
CA LEU A 157 4.08 -2.54 10.29
C LEU A 157 3.50 -2.71 11.68
N ILE A 158 2.71 -1.74 12.11
CA ILE A 158 1.98 -1.80 13.39
C ILE A 158 0.52 -2.09 13.11
N ASN A 159 0.02 -3.18 13.69
CA ASN A 159 -1.40 -3.49 13.70
C ASN A 159 -2.04 -3.00 14.99
N GLY A 160 -3.31 -2.66 14.89
CA GLY A 160 -4.07 -2.19 16.04
C GLY A 160 -5.53 -1.98 15.67
N LYS A 161 -6.20 -1.16 16.47
CA LYS A 161 -7.61 -0.79 16.25
C LYS A 161 -7.78 0.71 16.40
N THR A 162 -8.64 1.26 15.57
CA THR A 162 -9.07 2.66 15.66
C THR A 162 -10.55 2.70 16.01
N LEU A 163 -10.92 3.49 17.02
CA LEU A 163 -12.30 3.74 17.40
C LEU A 163 -12.52 5.24 17.54
N LYS A 164 -13.23 5.84 16.58
CA LYS A 164 -13.41 7.29 16.48
C LYS A 164 -12.07 8.02 16.50
N ARG A 165 -11.71 8.60 17.65
CA ARG A 165 -10.49 9.36 17.88
C ARG A 165 -9.48 8.62 18.75
N ALA A 166 -9.80 7.41 19.18
CA ALA A 166 -8.91 6.58 19.97
C ALA A 166 -8.22 5.55 19.07
N VAL A 167 -6.98 5.22 19.41
CA VAL A 167 -6.20 4.15 18.78
C VAL A 167 -5.55 3.29 19.86
N ILE A 168 -5.45 2.00 19.60
CA ILE A 168 -4.62 1.07 20.35
C ILE A 168 -3.69 0.36 19.37
N PHE A 169 -2.43 0.21 19.74
CA PHE A 169 -1.42 -0.54 18.99
C PHE A 169 -1.24 -1.89 19.68
N GLU A 170 -1.36 -2.98 18.93
CA GLU A 170 -1.44 -4.33 19.52
C GLU A 170 -0.20 -5.19 19.22
N GLN A 171 0.39 -5.02 18.03
CA GLN A 171 1.58 -5.74 17.61
C GLN A 171 2.37 -4.94 16.58
N ALA A 172 3.68 -5.12 16.55
CA ALA A 172 4.56 -4.58 15.52
C ALA A 172 5.31 -5.71 14.82
N HIS A 173 5.29 -5.70 13.49
CA HIS A 173 6.12 -6.54 12.65
C HIS A 173 7.23 -5.70 12.05
N VAL A 174 8.45 -6.17 12.20
CA VAL A 174 9.66 -5.54 11.69
C VAL A 174 10.18 -6.41 10.55
N PHE A 175 10.26 -5.83 9.35
CA PHE A 175 10.67 -6.51 8.12
C PHE A 175 11.97 -5.90 7.59
N GLU A 176 12.93 -6.76 7.27
CA GLU A 176 14.23 -6.34 6.73
C GLU A 176 14.66 -7.23 5.56
N GLU A 177 15.50 -6.66 4.70
CA GLU A 177 16.13 -7.34 3.56
C GLU A 177 15.07 -7.89 2.58
N PRO A 178 14.48 -7.02 1.73
CA PRO A 178 13.45 -7.41 0.79
C PRO A 178 13.96 -8.39 -0.27
N ARG A 179 13.14 -9.40 -0.54
CA ARG A 179 13.29 -10.35 -1.65
C ARG A 179 12.76 -9.72 -2.93
N SER A 180 13.57 -8.87 -3.56
CA SER A 180 13.15 -8.09 -4.74
C SER A 180 12.51 -8.94 -5.85
N THR A 181 13.10 -10.08 -6.20
CA THR A 181 12.55 -11.01 -7.20
C THR A 181 11.18 -11.57 -6.82
N ASN A 182 10.92 -11.78 -5.52
CA ASN A 182 9.63 -12.26 -5.05
C ASN A 182 8.52 -11.21 -5.22
N PHE A 183 8.86 -9.92 -5.29
CA PHE A 183 7.85 -8.87 -5.46
C PHE A 183 7.15 -8.95 -6.81
N ILE A 184 7.91 -9.20 -7.89
CA ILE A 184 7.35 -9.39 -9.24
C ILE A 184 6.48 -10.65 -9.28
N ASN A 185 6.95 -11.75 -8.71
CA ASN A 185 6.17 -13.00 -8.64
C ASN A 185 4.87 -12.81 -7.83
N ALA A 186 4.95 -12.06 -6.73
CA ALA A 186 3.79 -11.76 -5.89
C ALA A 186 2.69 -10.98 -6.65
N LEU A 187 3.06 -10.12 -7.62
CA LEU A 187 2.10 -9.47 -8.51
C LEU A 187 1.44 -10.48 -9.45
N SER A 188 2.23 -11.35 -10.09
CA SER A 188 1.69 -12.36 -11.00
C SER A 188 0.87 -13.45 -10.32
N GLU A 189 1.15 -13.76 -9.06
CA GLU A 189 0.44 -14.76 -8.26
C GLU A 189 -0.79 -14.20 -7.53
N GLY A 190 -1.01 -12.87 -7.61
CA GLY A 190 -2.14 -12.20 -6.95
C GLY A 190 -1.95 -11.99 -5.44
N LEU A 191 -0.73 -12.13 -4.93
CA LEU A 191 -0.38 -11.81 -3.55
C LEU A 191 -0.29 -10.29 -3.33
N VAL A 192 0.25 -9.57 -4.32
CA VAL A 192 0.21 -8.11 -4.45
C VAL A 192 -0.78 -7.77 -5.55
N VAL A 193 -1.60 -6.75 -5.29
CA VAL A 193 -2.69 -6.31 -6.17
C VAL A 193 -2.51 -4.85 -6.54
N VAL A 194 -3.11 -4.44 -7.65
CA VAL A 194 -3.08 -3.07 -8.16
C VAL A 194 -4.47 -2.47 -8.06
N ASP A 195 -4.60 -1.34 -7.37
CA ASP A 195 -5.88 -0.70 -7.10
C ASP A 195 -5.95 0.67 -7.78
N PHE A 196 -6.89 0.82 -8.72
CA PHE A 196 -7.22 2.10 -9.33
C PHE A 196 -8.31 2.78 -8.52
N ASP A 197 -8.13 4.08 -8.22
CA ASP A 197 -9.18 4.93 -7.65
C ASP A 197 -9.18 6.26 -8.38
N MET A 198 -9.96 6.31 -9.46
CA MET A 198 -10.06 7.47 -10.32
C MET A 198 -11.51 7.77 -10.69
N LYS A 199 -11.78 9.06 -10.90
CA LYS A 199 -13.10 9.58 -11.20
C LYS A 199 -13.03 10.64 -12.29
N LEU A 200 -13.98 10.61 -13.20
CA LEU A 200 -14.26 11.71 -14.11
C LEU A 200 -15.45 12.49 -13.55
N ARG A 201 -15.27 13.78 -13.26
CA ARG A 201 -16.36 14.63 -12.78
C ARG A 201 -17.30 14.99 -13.92
N ALA A 202 -18.52 15.42 -13.59
CA ALA A 202 -19.51 15.88 -14.57
C ALA A 202 -18.98 17.01 -15.49
N ASN A 203 -18.04 17.83 -15.00
CA ASN A 203 -17.39 18.87 -15.78
C ASN A 203 -16.20 18.37 -16.65
N GLY A 204 -15.97 17.06 -16.72
CA GLY A 204 -14.88 16.44 -17.49
C GLY A 204 -13.49 16.47 -16.82
N SER A 205 -13.37 17.02 -15.61
CA SER A 205 -12.09 17.00 -14.87
C SER A 205 -11.79 15.61 -14.29
N LEU A 206 -10.54 15.18 -14.43
CA LEU A 206 -10.05 13.91 -13.89
C LEU A 206 -9.59 14.11 -12.44
N ARG A 207 -10.09 13.26 -11.54
CA ARG A 207 -9.57 13.10 -10.19
C ARG A 207 -8.96 11.71 -10.08
N ASN A 208 -7.64 11.64 -9.96
CA ASN A 208 -6.91 10.39 -9.75
C ASN A 208 -6.31 10.38 -8.32
N HIS A 209 -6.64 9.39 -7.51
CA HIS A 209 -6.07 9.18 -6.18
C HIS A 209 -4.75 8.38 -6.20
N GLY A 210 -4.17 8.20 -7.38
CA GLY A 210 -2.97 7.41 -7.62
C GLY A 210 -3.28 5.91 -7.65
N THR A 211 -2.62 5.21 -8.56
CA THR A 211 -2.67 3.76 -8.70
C THR A 211 -1.83 3.12 -7.59
N LYS A 212 -2.44 2.23 -6.80
CA LYS A 212 -1.87 1.71 -5.55
C LYS A 212 -1.42 0.28 -5.72
N PHE A 213 -0.21 -0.02 -5.27
CA PHE A 213 0.24 -1.39 -5.04
C PHE A 213 -0.13 -1.77 -3.61
N ARG A 214 -0.91 -2.82 -3.43
CA ARG A 214 -1.46 -3.23 -2.14
C ARG A 214 -1.22 -4.72 -1.89
N ILE A 215 -1.13 -5.12 -0.63
CA ILE A 215 -0.87 -6.50 -0.23
C ILE A 215 -1.75 -6.86 0.96
N TYR A 216 -2.14 -8.13 1.09
CA TYR A 216 -2.66 -8.62 2.36
C TYR A 216 -1.53 -8.65 3.40
N PRO A 217 -1.67 -8.04 4.59
CA PRO A 217 -0.59 -8.00 5.59
C PRO A 217 0.03 -9.37 5.89
N ARG A 218 -0.79 -10.44 5.93
CA ARG A 218 -0.33 -11.83 6.14
C ARG A 218 0.66 -12.34 5.08
N ASN A 219 0.70 -11.73 3.90
CA ASN A 219 1.58 -12.12 2.80
C ASN A 219 2.91 -11.33 2.82
N LEU A 220 3.04 -10.27 3.63
CA LEU A 220 4.29 -9.50 3.72
C LEU A 220 5.52 -10.38 4.06
N PRO A 221 5.46 -11.37 4.98
CA PRO A 221 6.61 -12.22 5.27
C PRO A 221 7.21 -12.92 4.05
N LEU A 222 6.43 -13.16 2.99
CA LEU A 222 6.91 -13.79 1.75
C LEU A 222 7.87 -12.89 0.95
N LEU A 223 7.84 -11.58 1.23
CA LEU A 223 8.63 -10.56 0.55
C LEU A 223 9.93 -10.19 1.27
N TYR A 224 10.25 -10.78 2.42
CA TYR A 224 11.42 -10.40 3.23
C TYR A 224 12.21 -11.61 3.72
N HIS A 225 13.52 -11.43 3.90
CA HIS A 225 14.36 -12.45 4.51
C HIS A 225 14.21 -12.49 6.03
N HIS A 226 14.04 -11.34 6.66
CA HIS A 226 13.97 -11.22 8.11
C HIS A 226 12.64 -10.61 8.54
N VAL A 227 11.99 -11.26 9.52
CA VAL A 227 10.74 -10.81 10.14
C VAL A 227 10.87 -11.01 11.64
N GLU A 228 10.66 -9.94 12.40
CA GLU A 228 10.61 -9.95 13.85
C GLU A 228 9.24 -9.44 14.32
N LEU A 229 8.71 -10.04 15.38
CA LEU A 229 7.39 -9.74 15.92
C LEU A 229 7.53 -9.24 17.37
N PHE A 230 6.97 -8.06 17.61
CA PHE A 230 6.79 -7.47 18.92
C PHE A 230 5.31 -7.56 19.30
N LEU A 231 5.05 -8.11 20.48
CA LEU A 231 3.71 -8.27 21.01
C LEU A 231 3.53 -7.37 22.22
N LYS A 232 2.29 -6.92 22.44
CA LYS A 232 1.91 -6.39 23.74
C LYS A 232 2.10 -7.48 24.81
N GLU A 233 2.87 -7.18 25.85
CA GLU A 233 2.98 -8.08 27.01
C GLU A 233 1.58 -8.29 27.62
N ALA A 234 1.25 -9.55 27.92
CA ALA A 234 0.01 -9.88 28.60
C ALA A 234 0.14 -9.47 30.08
N ASP A 235 -0.78 -8.62 30.54
CA ASP A 235 -0.97 -8.32 31.97
C ASP A 235 -1.37 -9.57 32.77
#